data_AF-A0A382NGR8-F1
#
_entry.id   AF-A0A382NGR8-F1
#
_cell.length_a   1.000
_cell.length_b   1.000
_cell.length_c   1.000
_cell.angle_alpha   90.00
_cell.angle_beta   90.00
_cell.angle_gamma   90.00
#
_symmetry.space_group_name_H-M   'P 1'
#
loop_
_entity.id
_entity.type
_entity.pdbx_description
1 polymer ?
#
loop_
_entity_poly.entity_id
_entity_poly.type
_entity_poly.pdbx_seq_one_letter_code
_entity_poly.pdbx_strand_id
1 'polypeptide(L)'
;MSRHRPTAFWKVLSPVFLLNTQLFTAGAVYMILLNTGFYSQVDSYMKTFIYGFAYFLIYTTPIQALFLLWIGGLIATSDHTWFSLSTGIFLRENIPFLYHWVYSWFWNAWMDFWWGFPACILGTLKLIANTLIGIWLLRLARAMD
;
A
#
# COMPACT_ATOMS: atom_id res chain seq x y z
N MET A 1 48.58 30.73 -32.77
CA MET A 1 47.38 29.88 -32.54
C MET A 1 46.36 30.71 -31.74
N SER A 2 45.48 31.47 -32.40
CA SER A 2 44.52 32.35 -31.72
C SER A 2 43.30 31.55 -31.29
N ARG A 3 43.10 31.39 -29.98
CA ARG A 3 41.85 30.82 -29.44
C ARG A 3 40.74 31.84 -29.62
N HIS A 4 39.87 31.63 -30.61
CA HIS A 4 38.63 32.38 -30.73
C HIS A 4 37.78 32.11 -29.48
N ARG A 5 37.70 33.08 -28.57
CA ARG A 5 36.79 32.96 -27.42
C ARG A 5 35.37 33.10 -27.96
N PRO A 6 34.45 32.17 -27.64
CA PRO A 6 33.06 32.29 -28.06
C PRO A 6 32.51 33.61 -27.50
N THR A 7 32.04 34.47 -28.39
CA THR A 7 31.52 35.81 -28.07
C THR A 7 30.31 35.67 -27.15
N ALA A 8 30.18 36.58 -26.18
CA ALA A 8 29.17 36.54 -25.11
C ALA A 8 27.72 36.37 -25.63
N PHE A 9 27.46 36.80 -26.87
CA PHE A 9 26.22 36.60 -27.60
C PHE A 9 25.77 35.13 -27.66
N TRP A 10 26.68 34.20 -27.95
CA TRP A 10 26.36 32.76 -28.02
C TRP A 10 26.11 32.13 -26.65
N LYS A 11 26.64 32.73 -25.57
CA LYS A 11 26.38 32.28 -24.19
C LYS A 11 25.00 32.69 -23.67
N VAL A 12 24.41 33.74 -24.23
CA VAL A 12 23.07 34.25 -23.84
C VAL A 12 21.97 33.59 -24.69
N LEU A 13 22.25 33.28 -25.95
CA LEU A 13 21.29 32.61 -26.85
C LEU A 13 21.17 31.10 -26.62
N SER A 14 22.24 30.43 -26.20
CA SER A 14 22.20 28.97 -25.99
C SER A 14 21.21 28.51 -24.91
N PRO A 15 21.08 29.16 -23.74
CA PRO A 15 20.13 28.74 -22.72
C PRO A 15 18.68 29.02 -23.15
N VAL A 16 18.43 30.15 -23.82
CA VAL A 16 17.08 30.56 -24.28
C VAL A 16 16.58 29.63 -25.41
N PHE A 17 17.46 29.26 -26.34
CA PHE A 17 17.14 28.31 -27.41
C PHE A 17 16.91 26.89 -26.86
N LEU A 18 17.73 26.46 -25.89
CA LEU A 18 17.51 25.21 -25.18
C LEU A 18 16.19 25.23 -24.39
N LEU A 19 15.85 26.33 -23.72
CA LEU A 19 14.59 26.45 -22.98
C LEU A 19 13.37 26.34 -23.91
N ASN A 20 13.40 27.03 -25.07
CA ASN A 20 12.30 27.00 -26.04
C ASN A 20 12.13 25.62 -26.69
N THR A 21 13.22 24.91 -26.99
CA THR A 21 13.14 23.54 -27.54
C THR A 21 12.63 22.55 -26.50
N GLN A 22 13.02 22.67 -25.23
CA GLN A 22 12.47 21.85 -24.15
C GLN A 22 10.97 22.14 -23.92
N LEU A 23 10.56 23.41 -23.93
CA LEU A 23 9.15 23.80 -23.82
C LEU A 23 8.30 23.30 -25.00
N PHE A 24 8.83 23.38 -26.22
CA PHE A 24 8.14 22.86 -27.41
C PHE A 24 8.05 21.33 -27.39
N THR A 25 9.12 20.66 -26.96
CA THR A 25 9.14 19.19 -26.82
C THR A 25 8.17 18.74 -25.72
N ALA A 26 8.15 19.42 -24.58
CA ALA A 26 7.19 19.16 -23.50
C ALA A 26 5.74 19.39 -23.96
N GLY A 27 5.48 20.47 -24.70
CA GLY A 27 4.17 20.75 -25.29
C GLY A 27 3.74 19.69 -26.31
N ALA A 28 4.65 19.26 -27.19
CA ALA A 28 4.38 18.20 -28.16
C ALA A 28 4.10 16.85 -27.48
N VAL A 29 4.87 16.48 -26.46
CA VAL A 29 4.63 15.27 -25.65
C VAL A 29 3.27 15.35 -24.96
N TYR A 30 2.91 16.50 -24.39
CA TYR A 30 1.62 16.69 -23.73
C TYR A 30 0.44 16.55 -24.72
N MET A 31 0.56 17.11 -25.92
CA MET A 31 -0.43 16.99 -26.99
C MET A 31 -0.58 15.54 -27.50
N ILE A 32 0.52 14.78 -27.59
CA ILE A 32 0.49 13.36 -27.95
C ILE A 32 -0.17 12.52 -26.84
N LEU A 33 0.16 12.76 -25.57
CA LEU A 33 -0.40 12.01 -24.45
C LEU A 33 -1.91 12.27 -24.24
N LEU A 34 -2.38 13.49 -24.53
CA LEU A 34 -3.81 13.81 -24.51
C LEU A 34 -4.57 13.15 -25.66
N ASN A 35 -4.01 13.16 -26.88
CA ASN A 35 -4.67 12.60 -28.07
C ASN A 35 -4.69 11.06 -28.07
N THR A 36 -3.69 10.43 -27.45
CA THR A 36 -3.60 8.97 -27.35
C THR A 36 -4.51 8.36 -26.28
N GLY A 37 -5.18 9.18 -25.44
CA GLY A 37 -5.99 8.69 -24.33
C GLY A 37 -5.18 7.96 -23.26
N PHE A 38 -3.86 8.17 -23.21
CA PHE A 38 -2.99 7.50 -22.23
C PHE A 38 -3.40 7.82 -20.79
N TYR A 39 -3.77 9.07 -20.51
CA TYR A 39 -4.25 9.49 -19.19
C TYR A 39 -5.56 8.78 -18.79
N SER A 40 -6.53 8.65 -19.70
CA SER A 40 -7.78 7.96 -19.39
C SER A 40 -7.61 6.46 -19.18
N GLN A 41 -6.63 5.85 -19.84
CA GLN A 41 -6.23 4.46 -19.59
C GLN A 41 -5.64 4.29 -18.18
N VAL A 42 -4.68 5.14 -17.79
CA VAL A 42 -4.08 5.09 -16.45
C VAL A 42 -5.12 5.31 -15.34
N ASP A 43 -6.03 6.27 -15.52
CA ASP A 43 -7.12 6.52 -14.57
C ASP A 43 -8.04 5.31 -14.43
N SER A 44 -8.35 4.62 -15.54
CA SER A 44 -9.15 3.39 -15.53
C SER A 44 -8.47 2.24 -14.76
N TYR A 45 -7.15 2.06 -14.95
CA TYR A 45 -6.39 1.05 -14.20
C TYR A 45 -6.33 1.39 -12.70
N MET A 46 -6.12 2.66 -12.35
CA MET A 46 -6.09 3.12 -10.97
C MET A 46 -7.44 2.91 -10.28
N LYS A 47 -8.55 3.23 -10.95
CA LYS A 47 -9.90 2.96 -10.46
C LYS A 47 -10.12 1.48 -10.19
N THR A 48 -9.79 0.62 -11.17
CA THR A 48 -9.96 -0.83 -11.07
C THR A 48 -9.15 -1.40 -9.90
N PHE A 49 -7.91 -0.94 -9.72
CA PHE A 49 -7.07 -1.33 -8.59
C PHE A 49 -7.67 -0.90 -7.24
N ILE A 50 -8.15 0.34 -7.13
CA ILE A 50 -8.75 0.86 -5.90
C ILE A 50 -10.01 0.07 -5.54
N TYR A 51 -10.90 -0.19 -6.50
CA TYR A 51 -12.07 -1.03 -6.28
C TYR A 51 -11.66 -2.45 -5.84
N GLY A 52 -10.72 -3.06 -6.55
CA GLY A 52 -10.22 -4.40 -6.21
C GLY A 52 -9.64 -4.47 -4.79
N PHE A 53 -8.84 -3.48 -4.40
CA PHE A 53 -8.27 -3.43 -3.05
C PHE A 53 -9.36 -3.18 -1.99
N ALA A 54 -10.34 -2.31 -2.25
CA ALA A 54 -11.44 -2.07 -1.33
C ALA A 54 -12.30 -3.32 -1.11
N TYR A 55 -12.63 -4.06 -2.17
CA TYR A 55 -13.33 -5.33 -2.08
C TYR A 55 -12.52 -6.39 -1.33
N PHE A 56 -11.20 -6.46 -1.57
CA PHE A 56 -10.32 -7.36 -0.83
C PHE A 56 -10.33 -7.07 0.69
N LEU A 57 -10.27 -5.79 1.08
CA LEU A 57 -10.32 -5.39 2.49
C LEU A 57 -11.65 -5.80 3.15
N ILE A 58 -12.77 -5.64 2.46
CA ILE A 58 -14.09 -6.00 2.98
C ILE A 58 -14.29 -7.52 3.00
N TYR A 59 -13.79 -8.23 1.99
CA TYR A 59 -13.91 -9.69 1.91
C TYR A 59 -13.09 -10.41 2.97
N THR A 60 -11.96 -9.82 3.40
CA THR A 60 -11.13 -10.38 4.48
C THR A 60 -11.70 -10.13 5.87
N THR A 61 -12.63 -9.18 6.03
CA THR A 61 -13.29 -8.85 7.31
C THR A 61 -14.01 -10.04 8.00
N PRO A 62 -14.85 -10.85 7.32
CA PRO A 62 -15.47 -12.02 7.96
C PRO A 62 -14.44 -13.05 8.43
N ILE A 63 -13.35 -13.24 7.70
CA ILE A 63 -12.26 -14.14 8.11
C ILE A 63 -11.58 -13.60 9.37
N GLN A 64 -11.33 -12.28 9.44
CA GLN A 64 -10.78 -11.63 10.63
C GLN A 64 -11.74 -11.71 11.82
N ALA A 65 -13.05 -11.60 11.59
CA ALA A 65 -14.06 -11.74 12.63
C ALA A 65 -14.12 -13.17 13.19
N LEU A 66 -14.08 -14.19 12.32
CA LEU A 66 -13.99 -15.59 12.73
C LEU A 66 -12.72 -15.87 13.54
N PHE A 67 -11.59 -15.28 13.13
CA PHE A 67 -10.33 -15.38 13.86
C PHE A 67 -10.44 -14.79 15.28
N LEU A 68 -11.08 -13.61 15.42
CA LEU A 68 -11.34 -13.01 16.72
C LEU A 68 -12.32 -13.82 17.58
N LEU A 69 -13.36 -14.40 16.98
CA LEU A 69 -14.29 -15.29 17.68
C LEU A 69 -13.60 -16.55 18.19
N TRP A 70 -12.69 -17.12 17.39
CA TRP A 70 -11.88 -18.28 17.83
C TRP A 70 -11.00 -17.91 19.01
N ILE A 71 -10.29 -16.77 18.94
CA ILE A 71 -9.50 -16.29 20.07
C ILE A 71 -10.38 -16.11 21.32
N GLY A 72 -11.56 -15.52 21.18
CA GLY A 72 -12.52 -15.39 22.28
C GLY A 72 -12.97 -16.74 22.85
N GLY A 73 -13.18 -17.75 22.01
CA GLY A 73 -13.50 -19.12 22.42
C GLY A 73 -12.35 -19.80 23.18
N LEU A 74 -11.10 -19.56 22.79
CA LEU A 74 -9.93 -20.06 23.54
C LEU A 74 -9.83 -19.43 24.93
N ILE A 75 -10.06 -18.12 25.04
CA ILE A 75 -10.08 -17.41 26.33
C ILE A 75 -11.21 -17.93 27.23
N ALA A 76 -12.36 -18.30 26.66
CA ALA A 76 -13.48 -18.84 27.43
C ALA A 76 -13.27 -20.28 27.92
N THR A 77 -12.38 -21.05 27.28
CA THR A 77 -12.15 -22.48 27.56
C THR A 77 -10.82 -22.77 28.24
N SER A 78 -9.89 -21.82 28.22
CA SER A 78 -8.51 -21.94 28.73
C SER A 78 -8.25 -20.88 29.79
N ASP A 79 -7.24 -21.07 30.64
CA ASP A 79 -6.81 -20.08 31.65
C ASP A 79 -6.12 -18.84 31.07
N HIS A 80 -6.19 -18.64 29.74
CA HIS A 80 -5.53 -17.53 29.05
C HIS A 80 -6.36 -16.25 29.14
N THR A 81 -5.77 -15.20 29.71
CA THR A 81 -6.38 -13.86 29.76
C THR A 81 -6.28 -13.12 28.41
N TRP A 82 -7.21 -12.21 28.13
CA TRP A 82 -7.23 -11.31 26.95
C TRP A 82 -5.90 -10.62 26.59
N PHE A 83 -5.03 -10.40 27.58
CA PHE A 83 -3.71 -9.77 27.42
C PHE A 83 -2.56 -10.76 27.36
N SER A 84 -2.75 -11.99 27.85
CA SER A 84 -1.71 -13.03 27.90
C SER A 84 -1.58 -13.78 26.59
N LEU A 85 -2.65 -13.87 25.81
CA LEU A 85 -2.63 -14.55 24.52
C LEU A 85 -2.11 -13.61 23.42
N SER A 86 -0.81 -13.67 23.19
CA SER A 86 -0.18 -12.99 22.06
C SER A 86 -0.44 -13.72 20.74
N THR A 87 -0.30 -13.01 19.63
CA THR A 87 -0.49 -13.62 18.30
C THR A 87 0.50 -14.76 18.07
N GLY A 88 1.75 -14.61 18.54
CA GLY A 88 2.77 -15.65 18.41
C GLY A 88 2.45 -16.92 19.21
N ILE A 89 1.94 -16.77 20.44
CA ILE A 89 1.55 -17.90 21.29
C ILE A 89 0.34 -18.63 20.67
N PHE A 90 -0.69 -17.89 20.25
CA PHE A 90 -1.86 -18.46 19.58
C PHE A 90 -1.47 -19.31 18.35
N LEU A 91 -0.62 -18.76 17.47
CA LEU A 91 -0.20 -19.47 16.26
C LEU A 91 0.66 -20.69 16.58
N ARG A 92 1.57 -20.59 17.55
CA ARG A 92 2.43 -21.71 17.96
C ARG A 92 1.61 -22.89 18.51
N GLU A 93 0.58 -22.60 19.29
CA GLU A 93 -0.23 -23.62 19.97
C GLU A 93 -1.33 -24.21 19.09
N ASN A 94 -1.99 -23.40 18.25
CA ASN A 94 -3.12 -23.85 17.43
C ASN A 94 -2.72 -24.26 16.02
N ILE A 95 -1.74 -23.57 15.39
CA ILE A 95 -1.36 -23.79 13.99
C ILE A 95 0.18 -23.74 13.85
N PRO A 96 0.92 -24.70 14.44
CA PRO A 96 2.38 -24.67 14.49
C PRO A 96 3.04 -24.68 13.11
N PHE A 97 2.43 -25.34 12.12
CA PHE A 97 2.90 -25.30 10.73
C PHE A 97 2.96 -23.87 10.18
N LEU A 98 1.91 -23.08 10.40
CA LEU A 98 1.83 -21.71 9.88
C LEU A 98 2.78 -20.78 10.64
N TYR A 99 2.99 -21.02 11.93
CA TYR A 99 4.02 -20.34 12.72
C TYR A 99 5.41 -20.52 12.10
N HIS A 100 5.85 -21.77 11.91
CA HIS A 100 7.18 -22.06 11.35
C HIS A 100 7.33 -21.57 9.91
N TRP A 101 6.27 -21.70 9.11
CA TRP A 101 6.27 -21.22 7.75
C TRP A 101 6.45 -19.70 7.71
N VAL A 102 5.67 -18.91 8.44
CA VAL A 102 5.84 -17.44 8.40
C VAL A 102 7.21 -17.00 8.92
N TYR A 103 7.74 -17.63 9.97
CA TYR A 103 9.09 -17.35 10.47
C TYR A 103 10.21 -17.69 9.48
N SER A 104 9.98 -18.54 8.47
CA SER A 104 11.01 -18.82 7.45
C SER A 104 11.08 -17.75 6.37
N TRP A 105 10.03 -16.95 6.18
CA TRP A 105 9.95 -15.92 5.15
C TRP A 105 10.35 -14.53 5.66
N PHE A 106 10.16 -14.27 6.96
CA PHE A 106 10.36 -12.96 7.56
C PHE A 106 11.49 -12.94 8.58
N TRP A 107 12.00 -11.74 8.86
CA TRP A 107 13.04 -11.53 9.86
C TRP A 107 12.49 -11.79 11.28
N ASN A 108 13.10 -12.72 12.01
CA ASN A 108 12.61 -13.19 13.32
C ASN A 108 12.34 -12.04 14.32
N ALA A 109 13.27 -11.08 14.47
CA ALA A 109 13.08 -10.00 15.44
C ALA A 109 11.91 -9.06 15.09
N TRP A 110 11.59 -8.94 13.80
CA TRP A 110 10.44 -8.17 13.33
C TRP A 110 9.15 -8.90 13.68
N MET A 111 9.14 -10.23 13.48
CA MET A 111 8.01 -11.08 13.83
C MET A 111 7.75 -11.06 15.34
N ASP A 112 8.79 -11.22 16.16
CA ASP A 112 8.68 -11.21 17.62
C ASP A 112 8.10 -9.89 18.14
N PHE A 113 8.47 -8.76 17.51
CA PHE A 113 7.89 -7.46 17.85
C PHE A 113 6.38 -7.38 17.54
N TRP A 114 5.97 -7.72 16.31
CA TRP A 114 4.56 -7.62 15.92
C TRP A 114 3.67 -8.68 16.57
N TRP A 115 4.19 -9.87 16.82
CA TRP A 115 3.43 -11.00 17.35
C TRP A 115 3.48 -11.11 18.87
N GLY A 116 4.32 -10.31 19.54
CA GLY A 116 4.33 -10.16 20.99
C GLY A 116 3.11 -9.40 21.53
N PHE A 117 2.42 -8.63 20.70
CA PHE A 117 1.22 -7.92 21.12
C PHE A 117 0.01 -8.86 21.32
N PRO A 118 -0.92 -8.51 22.23
CA PRO A 118 -2.14 -9.28 22.46
C PRO A 118 -2.96 -9.44 21.17
N ALA A 119 -3.27 -10.70 20.83
CA ALA A 119 -3.92 -11.05 19.56
C ALA A 119 -5.31 -10.39 19.41
N CYS A 120 -6.06 -10.29 20.51
CA CYS A 120 -7.36 -9.62 20.53
C CYS A 120 -7.26 -8.12 20.18
N ILE A 121 -6.29 -7.41 20.77
CA ILE A 121 -6.17 -5.97 20.58
C ILE A 121 -5.74 -5.68 19.15
N LEU A 122 -4.66 -6.31 18.68
CA LEU A 122 -4.20 -6.11 17.31
C LEU A 122 -5.22 -6.61 16.28
N GLY A 123 -5.88 -7.73 16.53
CA GLY A 123 -6.91 -8.26 15.63
C GLY A 123 -8.11 -7.34 15.50
N THR A 124 -8.59 -6.77 16.62
CA THR A 124 -9.73 -5.84 16.61
C THR A 124 -9.34 -4.51 15.94
N LEU A 125 -8.15 -3.99 16.24
CA LEU A 125 -7.65 -2.75 15.67
C LEU A 125 -7.42 -2.90 14.16
N LYS A 126 -6.88 -4.05 13.72
CA LYS A 126 -6.79 -4.41 12.30
C LYS A 126 -8.16 -4.49 11.65
N LEU A 127 -9.15 -5.13 12.27
CA LEU A 127 -10.50 -5.27 11.73
C LEU A 127 -11.16 -3.91 11.52
N ILE A 128 -11.08 -3.02 12.52
CA ILE A 128 -11.62 -1.65 12.43
C ILE A 128 -10.90 -0.88 11.32
N ALA A 129 -9.57 -0.90 11.31
CA ALA A 129 -8.78 -0.22 10.30
C ALA A 129 -9.09 -0.74 8.89
N ASN A 130 -9.15 -2.06 8.67
CA ASN A 130 -9.48 -2.66 7.38
C ASN A 130 -10.85 -2.20 6.88
N THR A 131 -11.84 -2.20 7.77
CA THR A 131 -13.22 -1.84 7.43
C THR A 131 -13.34 -0.34 7.13
N LEU A 132 -12.72 0.51 7.94
CA LEU A 132 -12.73 1.96 7.72
C LEU A 132 -11.98 2.34 6.44
N ILE A 133 -10.79 1.76 6.21
CA ILE A 133 -10.00 1.99 5.00
C ILE A 133 -10.76 1.45 3.78
N GLY A 134 -11.37 0.27 3.86
CA GLY A 134 -12.16 -0.31 2.79
C GLY A 134 -13.36 0.57 2.40
N ILE A 135 -14.14 1.05 3.39
CA ILE A 135 -15.26 1.97 3.15
C ILE A 135 -14.76 3.31 2.59
N TRP A 136 -13.66 3.84 3.13
CA TRP A 136 -13.07 5.09 2.65
C TRP A 136 -12.59 4.97 1.20
N LEU A 137 -11.94 3.87 0.84
CA LEU A 137 -11.52 3.60 -0.53
C LEU A 137 -12.71 3.48 -1.48
N LEU A 138 -13.80 2.81 -1.09
CA LEU A 138 -15.01 2.73 -1.92
C LEU A 138 -15.63 4.11 -2.17
N ARG A 139 -15.60 4.99 -1.17
CA ARG A 139 -16.07 6.38 -1.32
C ARG A 139 -15.16 7.17 -2.26
N LEU A 140 -13.85 7.02 -2.13
CA LEU A 140 -12.87 7.65 -3.01
C LEU A 140 -13.05 7.17 -4.45
N ALA A 141 -13.23 5.86 -4.64
CA ALA A 141 -13.45 5.26 -5.96
C ALA A 141 -14.70 5.83 -6.65
N ARG A 142 -15.82 5.92 -5.90
CA ARG A 142 -17.06 6.53 -6.40
C ARG A 142 -16.93 8.01 -6.72
N ALA A 143 -16.08 8.76 -6.01
CA ALA A 143 -15.88 10.18 -6.27
C ALA A 143 -15.06 10.44 -7.54
N MET A 144 -14.36 9.43 -8.07
CA MET A 144 -13.63 9.53 -9.33
C MET A 144 -14.52 9.24 -10.55
N ASP A 145 -15.73 8.70 -10.35
CA ASP A 145 -16.75 8.46 -11.40
C ASP A 145 -17.55 9.72 -11.71
#